data_AF-A0A699USQ3-F1
#
_entry.id   AF-A0A699USQ3-F1
#
_cell.length_a   1.000
_cell.length_b   1.000
_cell.length_c   1.000
_cell.angle_alpha   90.00
_cell.angle_beta   90.00
_cell.angle_gamma   90.00
#
_symmetry.space_group_name_H-M   'P 1'
#
loop_
_entity.id
_entity.type
_entity.pdbx_description
1 polymer ?
#
loop_
_entity_poly.entity_id
_entity_poly.type
_entity_poly.pdbx_seq_one_letter_code
_entity_poly.pdbx_strand_id
1 'polypeptide(L)'
;MVNTRTDADLSAAIQNALQTLLPQIRAEIREEFRTSYGPSDSGGNPPSFFPRAEQERLKREYHSIRQTNTNTSTEFMQRFLRLVGFLGAAAGTEEEQAKNFQWGLRRSTL
;
A
#
# COMPACT_ATOMS: atom_id res chain seq x y z
N MET A 1 -30.14 -10.10 5.56
CA MET A 1 -29.47 -9.51 4.37
C MET A 1 -29.24 -8.03 4.63
N VAL A 2 -28.19 -7.72 5.39
CA VAL A 2 -27.81 -6.37 5.81
C VAL A 2 -26.29 -6.42 5.81
N ASN A 3 -25.60 -5.68 4.93
CA ASN A 3 -24.16 -5.33 4.97
C ASN A 3 -23.58 -4.93 3.59
N THR A 4 -24.36 -4.78 2.53
CA THR A 4 -23.81 -4.38 1.21
C THR A 4 -23.60 -2.87 1.08
N ARG A 5 -24.51 -2.05 1.63
CA ARG A 5 -24.41 -0.58 1.52
C ARG A 5 -23.26 -0.01 2.37
N THR A 6 -23.14 -0.47 3.61
CA THR A 6 -22.05 -0.07 4.53
C THR A 6 -20.67 -0.50 4.05
N ASP A 7 -20.55 -1.67 3.41
CA ASP A 7 -19.27 -2.15 2.86
C ASP A 7 -18.85 -1.39 1.61
N ALA A 8 -19.82 -1.00 0.76
CA ALA A 8 -19.58 -0.13 -0.39
C ALA A 8 -19.14 1.28 0.06
N ASP A 9 -19.81 1.85 1.06
CA ASP A 9 -19.46 3.17 1.61
C ASP A 9 -18.05 3.17 2.23
N LEU A 10 -17.70 2.11 2.98
CA LEU A 10 -16.35 1.92 3.52
C LEU A 10 -15.31 1.73 2.41
N SER A 11 -15.62 0.96 1.38
CA SER A 11 -14.73 0.76 0.23
C SER A 11 -14.44 2.07 -0.50
N ALA A 12 -15.47 2.89 -0.73
CA ALA A 12 -15.32 4.20 -1.37
C ALA A 12 -14.49 5.16 -0.52
N ALA A 13 -14.67 5.17 0.81
CA ALA A 13 -13.86 5.98 1.72
C ALA A 13 -12.38 5.56 1.69
N ILE A 14 -12.09 4.25 1.67
CA ILE A 14 -10.72 3.73 1.57
C ILE A 14 -10.11 4.11 0.22
N GLN A 15 -10.83 3.95 -0.89
CA GLN A 15 -10.34 4.33 -2.23
C GLN A 15 -10.00 5.82 -2.29
N ASN A 16 -10.88 6.70 -1.83
CA ASN A 16 -10.62 8.16 -1.80
C ASN A 16 -9.40 8.51 -0.94
N ALA A 17 -9.23 7.82 0.21
CA ALA A 17 -8.06 8.02 1.06
C ALA A 17 -6.78 7.57 0.35
N LEU A 18 -6.79 6.42 -0.33
CA LEU A 18 -5.65 5.93 -1.12
C LEU A 18 -5.31 6.91 -2.27
N GLN A 19 -6.30 7.42 -3.00
CA GLN A 19 -6.10 8.42 -4.04
C GLN A 19 -5.39 9.68 -3.53
N THR A 20 -5.74 10.12 -2.32
CA THR A 20 -5.19 11.34 -1.72
C THR A 20 -3.79 11.12 -1.12
N LEU A 21 -3.58 9.98 -0.46
CA LEU A 21 -2.38 9.73 0.33
C LEU A 21 -1.24 9.08 -0.46
N LEU A 22 -1.55 8.24 -1.46
CA LEU A 22 -0.51 7.56 -2.23
C LEU A 22 0.43 8.50 -2.99
N PRO A 23 -0.02 9.61 -3.60
CA PRO A 23 0.90 10.57 -4.23
C PRO A 23 1.90 11.16 -3.22
N GLN A 24 1.46 11.49 -2.01
CA GLN A 24 2.31 12.05 -0.95
C GLN A 24 3.34 11.02 -0.47
N ILE A 25 2.89 9.79 -0.22
CA ILE A 25 3.76 8.71 0.24
C ILE A 25 4.77 8.30 -0.83
N ARG A 26 4.38 8.28 -2.10
CA ARG A 26 5.31 8.04 -3.23
C ARG A 26 6.38 9.13 -3.29
N ALA A 27 6.01 10.39 -3.07
CA ALA A 27 6.96 11.50 -3.04
C ALA A 27 7.92 11.39 -1.84
N GLU A 28 7.40 11.06 -0.66
CA GLU A 28 8.20 10.86 0.56
C GLU A 28 9.20 9.72 0.38
N ILE A 29 8.75 8.56 -0.09
CA ILE A 29 9.63 7.43 -0.42
C ILE A 29 10.67 7.89 -1.43
N ARG A 30 10.29 8.57 -2.51
CA ARG A 30 11.24 9.04 -3.52
C ARG A 30 12.34 9.93 -2.91
N GLU A 31 12.00 10.81 -1.98
CA GLU A 31 12.98 11.68 -1.31
C GLU A 31 13.86 10.93 -0.29
N GLU A 32 13.34 9.90 0.41
CA GLU A 32 14.17 8.99 1.22
C GLU A 32 15.27 8.36 0.34
N PHE A 33 14.90 7.84 -0.84
CA PHE A 33 15.87 7.25 -1.77
C PHE A 33 16.78 8.29 -2.42
N ARG A 34 16.27 9.49 -2.74
CA ARG A 34 17.09 10.57 -3.29
C ARG A 34 18.22 10.96 -2.35
N THR A 35 17.97 10.96 -1.05
CA THR A 35 18.96 11.27 -0.01
C THR A 35 19.99 10.15 0.13
N SER A 36 19.58 8.89 0.05
CA SER A 36 20.49 7.74 0.19
C SER A 36 21.23 7.33 -1.08
N TYR A 37 20.68 7.59 -2.27
CA TYR A 37 21.18 7.08 -3.56
C TYR A 37 21.43 8.15 -4.63
N GLY A 38 21.13 9.42 -4.34
CA GLY A 38 21.33 10.54 -5.26
C GLY A 38 20.18 10.76 -6.25
N PRO A 39 20.17 11.89 -6.98
CA PRO A 39 19.11 12.24 -7.91
C PRO A 39 19.06 11.25 -9.10
N SER A 40 17.93 10.55 -9.25
CA SER A 40 17.62 9.74 -10.43
C SER A 40 16.67 10.48 -11.38
N ASP A 41 17.12 10.67 -12.62
CA ASP A 41 16.40 11.35 -13.71
C ASP A 41 15.30 10.50 -14.38
N SER A 42 15.01 9.31 -13.84
CA SER A 42 14.00 8.41 -14.39
C SER A 42 12.59 8.93 -14.10
N GLY A 43 12.04 9.66 -15.05
CA GLY A 43 10.64 10.09 -15.07
C GLY A 43 9.68 8.90 -14.93
N GLY A 44 8.98 8.82 -13.80
CA GLY A 44 7.70 8.12 -13.67
C GLY A 44 7.71 6.59 -13.51
N ASN A 45 8.85 5.89 -13.63
CA ASN A 45 8.95 4.47 -13.26
C ASN A 45 9.60 4.32 -11.87
N PRO A 46 9.24 3.30 -11.07
CA PRO A 46 9.97 3.01 -9.84
C PRO A 46 11.45 2.85 -10.17
N PRO A 47 12.36 3.26 -9.28
CA PRO A 47 13.77 3.38 -9.61
C PRO A 47 14.30 2.03 -10.08
N SER A 48 14.99 2.01 -11.22
CA SER A 48 15.80 0.86 -11.68
C SER A 48 16.88 0.45 -10.66
N PHE A 49 17.00 1.17 -9.55
CA PHE A 49 17.84 0.89 -8.38
C PHE A 49 17.27 -0.13 -7.39
N PHE A 50 16.01 -0.59 -7.53
CA PHE A 50 15.44 -1.58 -6.62
C PHE A 50 15.77 -3.01 -7.10
N PRO A 51 16.60 -3.80 -6.39
CA PRO A 51 16.94 -5.14 -6.82
C PRO A 51 15.68 -5.98 -7.03
N ARG A 52 15.63 -6.77 -8.12
CA ARG A 52 14.49 -7.65 -8.43
C ARG A 52 14.08 -8.51 -7.23
N ALA A 53 15.04 -9.01 -6.45
CA ALA A 53 14.78 -9.79 -5.25
C ALA A 53 13.96 -9.01 -4.20
N GLU A 54 14.26 -7.73 -4.02
CA GLU A 54 13.57 -6.83 -3.08
C GLU A 54 12.14 -6.56 -3.57
N GLN A 55 11.95 -6.33 -4.88
CA GLN A 55 10.60 -6.18 -5.47
C GLN A 55 9.75 -7.43 -5.26
N GLU A 56 10.31 -8.61 -5.50
CA GLU A 56 9.62 -9.88 -5.29
C GLU A 56 9.29 -10.14 -3.82
N ARG A 57 10.19 -9.74 -2.90
CA ARG A 57 9.92 -9.77 -1.46
C ARG A 57 8.76 -8.85 -1.09
N LEU A 58 8.76 -7.60 -1.56
CA LEU A 58 7.69 -6.63 -1.28
C LEU A 58 6.33 -7.10 -1.85
N LYS A 59 6.32 -7.67 -3.06
CA LYS A 59 5.10 -8.27 -3.62
C LYS A 59 4.56 -9.39 -2.73
N ARG A 60 5.42 -10.31 -2.27
CA ARG A 60 4.99 -11.38 -1.35
C ARG A 60 4.46 -10.83 -0.03
N GLU A 61 5.15 -9.84 0.54
CA GLU A 61 4.72 -9.18 1.77
C GLU A 61 3.33 -8.55 1.59
N TYR A 62 3.12 -7.83 0.50
CA TYR A 62 1.84 -7.21 0.14
C TYR A 62 0.69 -8.22 0.05
N HIS A 63 0.89 -9.36 -0.63
CA HIS A 63 -0.16 -10.39 -0.76
C HIS A 63 -0.45 -11.11 0.56
N SER A 64 0.50 -11.08 1.51
CA SER A 64 0.35 -11.70 2.83
C SER A 64 -0.08 -10.73 3.93
N ILE A 65 -0.21 -9.43 3.60
CA ILE A 65 -0.40 -8.38 4.59
C ILE A 65 -1.73 -8.56 5.32
N ARG A 66 -1.65 -8.49 6.65
CA ARG A 66 -2.79 -8.58 7.54
C ARG A 66 -2.48 -7.86 8.83
N GLN A 67 -3.49 -7.28 9.45
CA GLN A 67 -3.37 -6.84 10.82
C GLN A 67 -3.31 -8.08 11.72
N THR A 68 -2.47 -8.05 12.75
CA THR A 68 -2.35 -9.15 13.74
C THR A 68 -2.64 -8.60 15.12
N ASN A 69 -3.04 -9.47 16.06
CA ASN A 69 -3.38 -9.06 17.44
C ASN A 69 -2.21 -8.41 18.19
N THR A 70 -0.99 -8.53 17.65
CA THR A 70 0.25 -7.96 18.18
C THR A 70 0.63 -6.62 17.55
N ASN A 71 -0.10 -6.14 16.52
CA ASN A 71 0.15 -4.84 15.90
C ASN A 71 -1.10 -3.94 15.89
N THR A 72 -0.87 -2.65 16.04
CA THR A 72 -1.92 -1.63 16.03
C THR A 72 -2.46 -1.42 14.62
N SER A 73 -3.70 -0.94 14.50
CA SER A 73 -4.28 -0.56 13.19
C SER A 73 -3.42 0.48 12.47
N THR A 74 -2.80 1.41 13.20
CA THR A 74 -1.89 2.42 12.64
C THR A 74 -0.62 1.80 12.06
N GLU A 75 0.01 0.84 12.73
CA GLU A 75 1.18 0.15 12.20
C GLU A 75 0.83 -0.67 10.95
N PHE A 76 -0.33 -1.34 10.95
CA PHE A 76 -0.83 -2.03 9.77
C PHE A 76 -1.07 -1.04 8.61
N MET A 77 -1.74 0.08 8.87
CA MET A 77 -1.98 1.13 7.87
C MET A 77 -0.67 1.66 7.30
N GLN A 78 0.30 1.99 8.15
CA GLN A 78 1.60 2.50 7.69
C GLN A 78 2.34 1.48 6.83
N ARG A 79 2.37 0.20 7.23
CA ARG A 79 2.98 -0.86 6.43
C ARG A 79 2.28 -1.05 5.10
N PHE A 80 0.95 -1.08 5.10
CA PHE A 80 0.15 -1.21 3.89
C PHE A 80 0.43 -0.07 2.90
N LEU A 81 0.32 1.17 3.37
CA LEU A 81 0.53 2.35 2.54
C LEU A 81 1.96 2.43 2.01
N ARG A 82 2.96 2.01 2.81
CA ARG A 82 4.35 1.96 2.38
C ARG A 82 4.56 0.91 1.28
N LEU A 83 3.99 -0.30 1.41
CA LEU A 83 4.05 -1.34 0.37
C LEU A 83 3.39 -0.89 -0.93
N VAL A 84 2.21 -0.27 -0.86
CA VAL A 84 1.52 0.26 -2.05
C VAL A 84 2.28 1.42 -2.67
N GLY A 85 2.88 2.30 -1.84
CA GLY A 85 3.75 3.38 -2.29
C GLY A 85 4.96 2.86 -3.07
N PHE A 86 5.58 1.77 -2.60
CA PHE A 86 6.71 1.11 -3.27
C PHE A 86 6.32 0.37 -4.56
N LEU A 87 5.26 -0.43 -4.49
CA LEU A 87 4.84 -1.28 -5.61
C LEU A 87 4.17 -0.48 -6.73
N GLY A 88 3.57 0.67 -6.40
CA GLY A 88 2.91 1.53 -7.37
C GLY A 88 1.89 0.75 -8.20
N ALA A 89 2.01 0.81 -9.53
CA ALA A 89 1.15 0.07 -10.44
C ALA A 89 1.20 -1.46 -10.27
N ALA A 90 2.27 -2.02 -9.70
CA ALA A 90 2.39 -3.46 -9.43
C ALA A 90 1.53 -3.94 -8.25
N ALA A 91 0.97 -3.02 -7.44
CA ALA A 91 0.01 -3.35 -6.39
C ALA A 91 -1.43 -3.52 -6.91
N GLY A 92 -1.65 -3.36 -8.23
CA GLY A 92 -2.98 -3.40 -8.84
C GLY A 92 -3.71 -2.06 -8.78
N THR A 93 -4.98 -2.08 -9.14
CA THR A 93 -5.89 -0.92 -9.13
C THR A 93 -6.20 -0.46 -7.70
N GLU A 94 -6.69 0.77 -7.55
CA GLU A 94 -7.06 1.32 -6.23
C GLU A 94 -8.20 0.51 -5.59
N GLU A 95 -9.10 -0.03 -6.41
CA GLU A 95 -10.16 -0.94 -5.97
C GLU A 95 -9.59 -2.25 -5.41
N GLU A 96 -8.59 -2.84 -6.07
CA GLU A 96 -7.92 -4.06 -5.59
C GLU A 96 -7.14 -3.80 -4.30
N GLN A 97 -6.48 -2.64 -4.21
CA GLN A 97 -5.80 -2.22 -2.99
C GLN A 97 -6.79 -2.03 -1.83
N ALA A 98 -7.92 -1.38 -2.06
CA ALA A 98 -8.96 -1.21 -1.04
C ALA A 98 -9.52 -2.55 -0.55
N LYS A 99 -9.74 -3.50 -1.46
CA LYS A 99 -10.17 -4.87 -1.12
C LYS A 99 -9.12 -5.60 -0.27
N ASN A 100 -7.84 -5.51 -0.64
CA ASN A 100 -6.75 -6.11 0.12
C ASN A 100 -6.61 -5.49 1.51
N PHE A 101 -6.78 -4.17 1.64
CA PHE A 101 -6.79 -3.48 2.91
C PHE A 101 -7.92 -3.97 3.82
N GLN A 102 -9.14 -4.03 3.31
CA GLN A 102 -10.29 -4.56 4.04
C GLN A 102 -10.11 -6.02 4.45
N TRP A 103 -9.56 -6.85 3.56
CA TRP A 103 -9.26 -8.23 3.89
C TRP A 103 -8.24 -8.34 5.02
N GLY A 104 -7.19 -7.50 4.98
CA GLY A 104 -6.17 -7.41 6.02
C GLY A 104 -6.71 -6.99 7.39
N LEU A 105 -7.75 -6.13 7.44
CA LEU A 105 -8.44 -5.74 8.67
C LEU A 105 -9.39 -6.82 9.20
N ARG A 106 -10.21 -7.41 8.32
CA ARG A 106 -11.26 -8.37 8.69
C ARG A 106 -10.72 -9.68 9.27
N ARG A 107 -9.46 -10.03 8.97
CA ARG A 107 -8.84 -11.25 9.49
C ARG A 107 -8.28 -11.12 10.91
N SER A 108 -8.27 -9.92 11.49
CA SER A 108 -7.91 -9.69 12.89
C SER A 108 -9.08 -9.84 13.86
N THR A 109 -10.29 -10.04 13.34
CA THR A 109 -11.53 -10.15 14.14
C THR A 109 -11.98 -11.61 14.36
N LEU A 110 -11.11 -12.58 14.08
CA LEU A 110 -11.32 -14.02 14.30
C LEU A 110 -10.33 -14.57 15.32
#